data_AF-A0AAV9Q4G1-F1
#
_entry.id   AF-A0AAV9Q4G1-F1
#
_cell.length_a   1.000
_cell.length_b   1.000
_cell.length_c   1.000
_cell.angle_alpha   90.00
_cell.angle_beta   90.00
_cell.angle_gamma   90.00
#
_symmetry.space_group_name_H-M   'P 1'
#
loop_
_entity.id
_entity.type
_entity.pdbx_description
1 polymer ?
#
loop_
_entity_poly.entity_id
_entity_poly.type
_entity_poly.pdbx_seq_one_letter_code
_entity_poly.pdbx_strand_id
1 'polypeptide(L)'
;MHFKLFALLCGAAGSALAQRPSGTSICDYYTTALLKEDTPANQYALLTVLVNTVVIGNYSACAVGGGLPGILAPANYGGEQVNLLPYFNGCLLSTNVDDMPSSVNFLDGGGAAPLMNNMPANNPNSNQ
;
A
#
# COMPACT_ATOMS: atom_id res chain seq x y z
N MET A 1 -9.14 5.35 -57.13
CA MET A 1 -9.08 4.30 -56.09
C MET A 1 -8.39 4.90 -54.87
N HIS A 2 -9.15 5.25 -53.83
CA HIS A 2 -8.64 5.90 -52.62
C HIS A 2 -8.40 4.85 -51.54
N PHE A 3 -7.13 4.52 -51.29
CA PHE A 3 -6.72 3.64 -50.22
C PHE A 3 -6.57 4.48 -48.94
N LYS A 4 -7.57 4.40 -48.05
CA LYS A 4 -7.54 5.08 -46.74
C LYS A 4 -6.48 4.38 -45.87
N LEU A 5 -5.37 5.08 -45.61
CA LEU A 5 -4.35 4.63 -44.68
C LEU A 5 -4.82 4.94 -43.24
N PHE A 6 -5.23 3.91 -42.52
CA PHE A 6 -5.43 3.93 -41.07
C PHE A 6 -4.03 3.83 -40.43
N ALA A 7 -3.48 4.93 -39.93
CA ALA A 7 -2.15 4.95 -39.33
C ALA A 7 -2.25 5.12 -37.80
N LEU A 8 -1.97 3.99 -37.13
CA LEU A 8 -1.39 3.80 -35.79
C LEU A 8 -1.66 4.88 -34.73
N LEU A 9 -2.49 4.53 -33.73
CA LEU A 9 -2.26 4.98 -32.36
C LEU A 9 -1.00 4.25 -31.84
N CYS A 10 0.17 4.89 -31.96
CA CYS A 10 1.35 4.47 -31.23
C CYS A 10 1.07 4.60 -29.72
N GLY A 11 1.23 3.49 -29.00
CA GLY A 11 1.06 3.42 -27.56
C GLY A 11 1.97 4.43 -26.85
N ALA A 12 1.36 5.30 -26.06
CA ALA A 12 2.05 5.95 -24.97
C ALA A 12 2.35 4.87 -23.93
N ALA A 13 3.52 4.24 -24.03
CA ALA A 13 4.19 3.74 -22.84
C ALA A 13 4.49 4.99 -21.99
N GLY A 14 3.49 5.41 -21.20
CA GLY A 14 3.62 6.54 -20.32
C GLY A 14 4.72 6.20 -19.32
N SER A 15 5.87 6.85 -19.46
CA SER A 15 6.68 7.14 -18.29
C SER A 15 5.71 7.69 -17.25
N ALA A 16 5.55 6.99 -16.13
CA ALA A 16 4.90 7.55 -14.97
C ALA A 16 5.80 8.71 -14.52
N LEU A 17 5.64 9.87 -15.16
CA LEU A 17 6.16 11.10 -14.64
C LEU A 17 5.49 11.21 -13.28
N ALA A 18 6.30 11.16 -12.22
CA ALA A 18 5.81 11.50 -10.90
C ALA A 18 5.07 12.83 -11.06
N GLN A 19 3.77 12.88 -10.73
CA GLN A 19 2.95 14.08 -10.90
C GLN A 19 3.47 15.27 -10.08
N ARG A 20 4.45 15.04 -9.20
CA ARG A 20 5.10 16.07 -8.40
C ARG A 20 6.20 16.83 -9.16
N PRO A 21 6.35 18.15 -8.90
CA PRO A 21 7.52 18.91 -9.32
C PRO A 21 8.83 18.29 -8.85
N SER A 22 9.88 18.43 -9.66
CA SER A 22 11.24 18.06 -9.27
C SER A 22 11.69 18.90 -8.05
N GLY A 23 12.10 18.24 -6.98
CA GLY A 23 12.59 18.89 -5.76
C GLY A 23 11.60 18.93 -4.58
N THR A 24 10.33 18.60 -4.80
CA THR A 24 9.34 18.44 -3.71
C THR A 24 9.35 17.00 -3.19
N SER A 25 9.27 16.76 -1.88
CA SER A 25 9.19 15.39 -1.33
C SER A 25 7.84 14.71 -1.68
N ILE A 26 7.75 13.38 -1.54
CA ILE A 26 6.50 12.64 -1.80
C ILE A 26 5.47 13.05 -0.75
N CYS A 27 5.90 13.11 0.52
CA CYS A 27 5.07 13.52 1.63
C CYS A 27 4.56 14.94 1.44
N ASP A 28 5.44 15.91 1.13
CA ASP A 28 5.05 17.32 1.00
C ASP A 28 4.03 17.51 -0.13
N TYR A 29 4.28 16.88 -1.29
CA TYR A 29 3.41 17.00 -2.46
C TYR A 29 2.03 16.40 -2.21
N TYR A 30 1.95 15.12 -1.81
CA TYR A 30 0.67 14.44 -1.65
C TYR A 30 -0.09 14.89 -0.40
N THR A 31 0.62 15.34 0.65
CA THR A 31 -0.03 15.95 1.82
C THR A 31 -0.72 17.25 1.42
N THR A 32 -0.02 18.13 0.70
CA THR A 32 -0.64 19.36 0.18
C THR A 32 -1.79 19.06 -0.79
N ALA A 33 -1.61 18.13 -1.71
CA ALA A 33 -2.61 17.83 -2.73
C ALA A 33 -3.90 17.21 -2.16
N LEU A 34 -3.78 16.35 -1.14
CA LEU A 34 -4.92 15.58 -0.60
C LEU A 34 -5.49 16.20 0.69
N LEU A 35 -4.64 16.76 1.54
CA LEU A 35 -5.00 17.29 2.87
C LEU A 35 -4.88 18.82 2.96
N LYS A 36 -4.55 19.50 1.86
CA LYS A 36 -4.44 20.97 1.68
C LYS A 36 -3.27 21.62 2.41
N GLU A 37 -3.04 21.27 3.66
CA GLU A 37 -1.99 21.85 4.49
C GLU A 37 -0.89 20.84 4.78
N ASP A 38 0.36 21.22 4.52
CA ASP A 38 1.53 20.40 4.79
C ASP A 38 2.03 20.61 6.22
N THR A 39 1.49 19.80 7.14
CA THR A 39 1.90 19.78 8.55
C THR A 39 2.40 18.38 8.93
N PRO A 40 3.27 18.25 9.96
CA PRO A 40 3.71 16.93 10.42
C PRO A 40 2.56 15.97 10.73
N ALA A 41 1.45 16.49 11.28
CA ALA A 41 0.25 15.70 11.56
C ALA A 41 -0.43 15.20 10.29
N ASN A 42 -0.54 16.03 9.26
CA ASN A 42 -1.14 15.64 7.98
C ASN A 42 -0.23 14.68 7.19
N GLN A 43 1.09 14.87 7.24
CA GLN A 43 2.03 13.91 6.65
C GLN A 43 1.92 12.53 7.32
N TYR A 44 1.84 12.50 8.65
CA TYR A 44 1.61 11.27 9.40
C TYR A 44 0.28 10.62 9.01
N ALA A 45 -0.81 11.39 8.97
CA ALA A 45 -2.13 10.89 8.57
C ALA A 45 -2.13 10.30 7.15
N LEU A 46 -1.46 10.96 6.20
CA LEU A 46 -1.30 10.45 4.83
C LEU A 46 -0.59 9.10 4.82
N LEU A 47 0.55 8.98 5.54
CA LEU A 47 1.30 7.74 5.61
C LEU A 47 0.52 6.62 6.31
N THR A 48 -0.19 6.93 7.40
CA THR A 48 -1.05 5.97 8.09
C THR A 48 -2.10 5.42 7.13
N VAL A 49 -2.81 6.29 6.41
CA VAL A 49 -3.85 5.84 5.47
C VAL A 49 -3.27 5.04 4.32
N LEU A 50 -2.14 5.47 3.77
CA LEU A 50 -1.46 4.76 2.69
C LEU A 50 -1.02 3.36 3.11
N VAL A 51 -0.30 3.24 4.23
CA VAL A 51 0.23 1.96 4.72
C VAL A 51 -0.92 1.01 5.06
N ASN A 52 -1.93 1.47 5.80
CA ASN A 52 -3.07 0.64 6.15
C ASN A 52 -3.81 0.18 4.90
N THR A 53 -3.98 1.05 3.89
CA THR A 53 -4.64 0.68 2.63
C THR A 53 -3.83 -0.37 1.87
N VAL A 54 -2.50 -0.28 1.85
CA VAL A 54 -1.64 -1.30 1.24
C VAL A 54 -1.75 -2.62 1.99
N VAL A 55 -1.77 -2.60 3.32
CA VAL A 55 -1.76 -3.81 4.15
C VAL A 55 -3.11 -4.54 4.13
N ILE A 56 -4.19 -3.84 4.44
CA ILE A 56 -5.53 -4.43 4.66
C ILE A 56 -6.51 -4.14 3.53
N GLY A 57 -6.10 -3.37 2.53
CA GLY A 57 -6.98 -2.94 1.45
C GLY A 57 -7.79 -1.73 1.83
N ASN A 58 -8.74 -1.37 0.99
CA ASN A 58 -9.60 -0.22 1.26
C ASN A 58 -10.45 -0.43 2.53
N TYR A 59 -10.28 0.46 3.50
CA TYR A 59 -11.06 0.52 4.75
C TYR A 59 -11.69 1.90 5.00
N SER A 60 -11.60 2.82 4.02
CA SER A 60 -12.21 4.14 4.11
C SER A 60 -13.44 4.22 3.21
N ALA A 61 -14.47 4.93 3.68
CA ALA A 61 -15.70 5.14 2.89
C ALA A 61 -15.45 5.93 1.59
N CYS A 62 -14.32 6.62 1.46
CA CYS A 62 -14.00 7.50 0.35
C CYS A 62 -13.24 6.83 -0.80
N ALA A 63 -12.83 5.57 -0.68
CA ALA A 63 -12.01 4.99 -1.74
C ALA A 63 -12.86 4.54 -2.93
N VAL A 64 -12.50 5.14 -4.06
CA VAL A 64 -13.24 5.11 -5.33
C VAL A 64 -12.70 3.95 -6.17
N GLY A 65 -13.59 3.16 -6.77
CA GLY A 65 -13.24 1.97 -7.55
C GLY A 65 -13.22 0.72 -6.67
N GLY A 66 -13.75 -0.40 -7.18
CA GLY A 66 -13.96 -1.64 -6.45
C GLY A 66 -12.82 -1.99 -5.50
N GLY A 67 -13.16 -2.42 -4.27
CA GLY A 67 -12.26 -2.50 -3.12
C GLY A 67 -10.89 -3.05 -3.49
N LEU A 68 -9.87 -2.18 -3.39
CA LEU A 68 -8.47 -2.57 -3.52
C LEU A 68 -8.16 -3.59 -2.42
N PRO A 69 -7.86 -4.85 -2.76
CA PRO A 69 -7.43 -5.82 -1.77
C PRO A 69 -6.04 -5.43 -1.25
N GLY A 70 -5.83 -5.57 0.06
CA GLY A 70 -4.51 -5.39 0.65
C GLY A 70 -3.59 -6.57 0.37
N ILE A 71 -2.29 -6.41 0.63
CA ILE A 71 -1.28 -7.46 0.43
C ILE A 71 -1.54 -8.71 1.29
N LEU A 72 -2.30 -8.59 2.38
CA LEU A 72 -2.67 -9.71 3.25
C LEU A 72 -3.83 -10.54 2.69
N ALA A 73 -4.55 -10.03 1.69
CA ALA A 73 -5.61 -10.79 1.04
C ALA A 73 -5.00 -11.79 0.03
N PRO A 74 -5.42 -13.07 0.05
CA PRO A 74 -5.02 -14.03 -0.98
C PRO A 74 -5.47 -13.58 -2.38
N ALA A 75 -4.64 -13.83 -3.40
CA ALA A 75 -4.92 -13.48 -4.78
C ALA A 75 -4.39 -14.55 -5.75
N ASN A 76 -4.77 -14.46 -7.03
CA ASN A 76 -4.16 -15.26 -8.08
C ASN A 76 -3.21 -14.38 -8.91
N TYR A 77 -1.97 -14.82 -9.08
CA TYR A 77 -0.97 -14.14 -9.91
C TYR A 77 -0.32 -15.16 -10.85
N GLY A 78 -0.38 -14.90 -12.16
CA GLY A 78 0.20 -15.82 -13.15
C GLY A 78 -0.43 -17.23 -13.20
N GLY A 79 -1.64 -17.41 -12.67
CA GLY A 79 -2.30 -18.72 -12.56
C GLY A 79 -2.02 -19.47 -11.25
N GLU A 80 -1.20 -18.90 -10.37
CA GLU A 80 -0.90 -19.46 -9.05
C GLU A 80 -1.65 -18.72 -7.94
N GLN A 81 -2.11 -19.47 -6.95
CA GLN A 81 -2.67 -18.89 -5.74
C GLN A 81 -1.54 -18.37 -4.84
N VAL A 82 -1.56 -17.08 -4.55
CA VAL A 82 -0.61 -16.37 -3.70
C VAL A 82 -1.29 -15.97 -2.41
N ASN A 83 -0.67 -16.28 -1.28
CA ASN A 83 -1.09 -15.84 0.04
C ASN A 83 0.14 -15.38 0.83
N LEU A 84 0.23 -14.07 1.09
CA LEU A 84 1.37 -13.49 1.79
C LEU A 84 1.18 -13.46 3.31
N LEU A 85 -0.04 -13.63 3.83
CA LEU A 85 -0.33 -13.56 5.27
C LEU A 85 0.60 -14.44 6.15
N PRO A 86 0.96 -15.68 5.77
CA PRO A 86 1.86 -16.51 6.58
C PRO A 86 3.26 -15.93 6.83
N TYR A 87 3.70 -14.99 5.99
CA TYR A 87 4.99 -14.29 6.15
C TYR A 87 4.91 -13.14 7.17
N PHE A 88 3.72 -12.68 7.53
CA PHE A 88 3.53 -11.56 8.45
C PHE A 88 3.01 -11.97 9.83
N ASN A 89 2.34 -13.11 9.94
CA ASN A 89 1.65 -13.52 11.16
C ASN A 89 2.47 -14.44 12.09
N GLY A 90 3.76 -14.64 11.81
CA GLY A 90 4.63 -15.51 12.60
C GLY A 90 4.35 -17.00 12.46
N CYS A 91 3.68 -17.45 11.40
CA CYS A 91 3.54 -18.88 11.10
C CYS A 91 4.79 -19.47 10.40
N LEU A 92 5.63 -18.64 9.79
CA LEU A 92 6.83 -19.05 9.06
C LEU A 92 8.09 -18.37 9.63
N LEU A 93 9.22 -19.10 9.59
CA LEU A 93 10.58 -18.57 9.78
C LEU A 93 11.00 -17.70 8.57
N SER A 94 10.32 -16.58 8.42
CA SER A 94 10.38 -15.71 7.23
C SER A 94 11.20 -14.44 7.46
N THR A 95 11.59 -14.16 8.70
CA THR A 95 12.33 -12.95 9.08
C THR A 95 13.76 -13.32 9.49
N ASN A 96 14.70 -12.43 9.22
CA ASN A 96 16.04 -12.50 9.77
C ASN A 96 16.11 -11.60 11.02
N VAL A 97 16.43 -12.18 12.17
CA VAL A 97 16.75 -11.46 13.41
C VAL A 97 18.15 -11.90 13.81
N ASP A 98 19.08 -10.96 13.86
CA ASP A 98 20.49 -11.20 14.20
C ASP A 98 21.13 -12.35 13.40
N ASP A 99 20.94 -12.32 12.07
CA ASP A 99 21.41 -13.33 11.10
C ASP A 99 20.79 -14.73 11.26
N MET A 100 19.73 -14.85 12.07
CA MET A 100 19.05 -16.11 12.32
C MET A 100 17.61 -16.10 11.79
N PRO A 101 17.17 -17.20 11.13
CA PRO A 101 15.78 -17.33 10.70
C PRO A 101 14.86 -17.35 11.92
N SER A 102 13.89 -16.44 11.93
CA SER A 102 13.02 -16.18 13.06
C SER A 102 11.56 -16.05 12.63
N SER A 103 10.67 -16.46 13.52
CA SER A 103 9.23 -16.33 13.34
C SER A 103 8.75 -15.12 14.11
N VAL A 104 8.47 -14.03 13.41
CA VAL A 104 8.00 -12.78 14.00
C VAL A 104 6.56 -12.54 13.56
N ASN A 105 5.68 -12.27 14.52
CA ASN A 105 4.31 -11.88 14.23
C ASN A 105 4.21 -10.35 14.19
N PHE A 106 4.25 -9.78 12.99
CA PHE A 106 4.07 -8.34 12.72
C PHE A 106 2.60 -7.89 12.82
N LEU A 107 1.69 -8.80 13.18
CA LEU A 107 0.25 -8.55 13.33
C LEU A 107 -0.23 -8.89 14.75
N ASP A 108 0.68 -8.97 15.72
CA ASP A 108 0.40 -9.33 17.12
C ASP A 108 -0.37 -8.25 17.89
N GLY A 109 -0.51 -7.05 17.31
CA GLY A 109 -1.28 -5.93 17.82
C GLY A 109 -2.80 -6.03 17.65
N GLY A 110 -3.30 -7.14 17.09
CA GLY A 110 -4.72 -7.31 16.73
C GLY A 110 -4.98 -7.30 15.21
N GLY A 111 -3.92 -7.34 14.41
CA GLY A 111 -3.99 -7.50 12.96
C GLY A 111 -4.70 -6.33 12.26
N ALA A 112 -5.71 -6.65 11.45
CA ALA A 112 -6.41 -5.65 10.65
C ALA A 112 -7.32 -4.71 11.48
N ALA A 113 -7.80 -5.15 12.64
CA ALA A 113 -8.76 -4.39 13.45
C ALA A 113 -8.24 -3.00 13.91
N PRO A 114 -7.04 -2.87 14.52
CA PRO A 114 -6.50 -1.56 14.85
C PRO A 114 -6.21 -0.71 13.60
N LEU A 115 -5.73 -1.32 12.51
CA LEU A 115 -5.43 -0.61 11.25
C LEU A 115 -6.66 0.03 10.62
N MET A 116 -7.83 -0.61 10.71
CA MET A 116 -9.12 -0.02 10.28
C MET A 116 -9.47 1.26 11.04
N ASN A 117 -8.91 1.45 12.24
CA ASN A 117 -9.11 2.62 13.08
C ASN A 117 -7.93 3.62 13.01
N ASN A 118 -7.04 3.48 12.02
CA ASN A 118 -5.80 4.26 11.91
C ASN A 118 -4.88 4.14 13.14
N MET A 119 -4.98 3.04 13.87
CA MET A 119 -4.11 2.72 15.00
C MET A 119 -3.07 1.68 14.58
N PRO A 120 -1.82 1.78 15.07
CA PRO A 120 -0.80 0.78 14.76
C PRO A 120 -1.15 -0.58 15.38
N ALA A 121 -1.62 -0.59 16.63
CA ALA A 121 -1.96 -1.80 17.39
C ALA A 121 -2.98 -1.49 18.49
N ASN A 122 -3.61 -2.53 19.06
CA ASN A 122 -4.47 -2.44 20.23
C ASN A 122 -3.69 -2.33 21.56
N ASN A 123 -2.38 -2.56 21.53
CA ASN A 123 -1.52 -2.53 22.71
C ASN A 123 -0.13 -1.95 22.36
N PRO A 124 0.61 -1.38 23.33
CA PRO A 124 1.88 -0.69 23.06
C PRO A 124 3.10 -1.61 22.94
N ASN A 125 2.96 -2.92 23.20
CA ASN A 125 4.08 -3.88 23.20
C ASN A 125 4.09 -4.74 21.94
N SER A 126 3.35 -4.32 20.91
CA SER A 126 3.22 -5.00 19.64
C SER A 126 4.47 -4.82 18.77
N ASN A 127 4.77 -5.81 17.94
CA ASN A 127 5.77 -5.72 16.87
C ASN A 127 5.21 -5.11 15.57
N GLN A 128 3.95 -4.66 15.59
CA GLN A 128 3.23 -4.03 14.48
C GLN A 128 3.52 -2.54 14.34
#